data_AF-A0A3D4DIN0-F1
#
_entry.id   AF-A0A3D4DIN0-F1
#
_cell.length_a   1.000
_cell.length_b   1.000
_cell.length_c   1.000
_cell.angle_alpha   90.00
_cell.angle_beta   90.00
_cell.angle_gamma   90.00
#
_symmetry.space_group_name_H-M   'P 1'
#
loop_
_entity.id
_entity.type
_entity.pdbx_description
1 polymer ?
#
loop_
_entity_poly.entity_id
_entity_poly.type
_entity_poly.pdbx_seq_one_letter_code
_entity_poly.pdbx_strand_id
1 'polypeptide(L)'
;MKNKKIGIGSLSLLLVIIAFVWAFNIFGVCVGDHILATLNIPTWSNMANATGTHYTIFYSFIFLIPALILSIKYKDNLFAKVGKWLSITFIGILLPGFIFMIV
;
A
#
# COMPACT_ATOMS: atom_id res chain seq x y z
N MET A 1 27.47 -14.34 0.31
CA MET A 1 26.05 -14.12 -0.02
C MET A 1 25.85 -14.42 -1.50
N LYS A 2 24.89 -15.27 -1.89
CA LYS A 2 24.58 -15.47 -3.32
C LYS A 2 24.04 -14.14 -3.87
N ASN A 3 24.63 -13.62 -4.95
CA ASN A 3 24.13 -12.41 -5.60
C ASN A 3 22.72 -12.68 -6.12
N LYS A 4 21.72 -12.10 -5.45
CA LYS A 4 20.33 -12.20 -5.89
C LYS A 4 20.17 -11.38 -7.17
N LYS A 5 19.61 -11.99 -8.20
CA LYS A 5 19.36 -11.32 -9.48
C LYS A 5 18.11 -10.45 -9.38
N ILE A 6 18.08 -9.37 -10.16
CA ILE A 6 16.85 -8.61 -10.42
C ILE A 6 15.88 -9.53 -11.18
N GLY A 7 14.63 -9.54 -10.77
CA GLY A 7 13.56 -10.32 -11.41
C GLY A 7 12.19 -9.82 -11.00
N ILE A 8 11.13 -10.52 -11.37
CA ILE A 8 9.74 -10.11 -11.09
C ILE A 8 9.50 -9.90 -9.58
N GLY A 9 10.16 -10.67 -8.72
CA GLY A 9 10.08 -10.47 -7.26
C GLY A 9 10.63 -9.13 -6.78
N SER A 10 11.52 -8.49 -7.54
CA SER A 10 12.06 -7.16 -7.22
C SER A 10 10.99 -6.06 -7.32
N LEU A 11 9.94 -6.27 -8.12
CA LEU A 11 8.79 -5.35 -8.22
C LEU A 11 7.99 -5.26 -6.92
N SER A 12 8.11 -6.24 -6.01
CA SER A 12 7.43 -6.17 -4.71
C SER A 12 7.82 -4.93 -3.90
N LEU A 13 9.10 -4.54 -3.89
CA LEU A 13 9.53 -3.33 -3.19
C LEU A 13 8.99 -2.07 -3.87
N LEU A 14 8.97 -2.03 -5.20
CA LEU A 14 8.40 -0.92 -5.95
C LEU A 14 6.90 -0.74 -5.64
N LEU A 15 6.14 -1.84 -5.61
CA LEU A 15 4.72 -1.80 -5.26
C LEU A 15 4.47 -1.32 -3.83
N VAL A 16 5.32 -1.68 -2.87
CA VAL A 16 5.24 -1.14 -1.50
C VAL A 16 5.50 0.37 -1.47
N ILE A 17 6.48 0.86 -2.24
CA ILE A 17 6.76 2.30 -2.34
C ILE A 17 5.55 3.03 -2.96
N ILE A 18 4.96 2.46 -4.01
CA ILE A 18 3.74 3.00 -4.62
C ILE A 18 2.59 3.02 -3.60
N ALA A 19 2.40 1.94 -2.83
CA ALA A 19 1.39 1.88 -1.78
C ALA A 19 1.59 2.99 -0.73
N PHE A 20 2.84 3.25 -0.34
CA PHE A 20 3.18 4.32 0.60
C PHE A 20 2.84 5.70 0.03
N VAL A 21 3.29 6.00 -1.20
CA VAL A 21 3.01 7.28 -1.88
C VAL A 21 1.51 7.47 -2.14
N TRP A 22 0.79 6.38 -2.41
CA TRP A 22 -0.66 6.40 -2.58
C TRP A 22 -1.39 6.79 -1.29
N ALA A 23 -0.97 6.23 -0.16
CA ALA A 23 -1.71 6.27 1.08
C ALA A 23 -1.41 7.49 1.97
N PHE A 24 -0.20 8.04 1.90
CA PHE A 24 0.24 9.08 2.83
C PHE A 24 0.30 10.46 2.18
N ASN A 25 0.00 11.48 2.98
CA ASN A 25 0.27 12.85 2.61
C ASN A 25 1.79 13.10 2.65
N ILE A 26 2.37 13.39 1.49
CA ILE A 26 3.79 13.70 1.33
C ILE A 26 3.88 15.13 0.79
N PHE A 27 4.47 16.04 1.58
CA PHE A 27 4.60 17.46 1.23
C PHE A 27 3.27 18.17 0.89
N GLY A 28 2.19 17.84 1.60
CA GLY A 28 0.87 18.44 1.40
C GLY A 28 0.01 17.71 0.37
N VAL A 29 0.53 16.70 -0.32
CA VAL A 29 -0.15 15.98 -1.40
C VAL A 29 -0.31 14.50 -1.05
N CYS A 30 -1.54 14.00 -1.11
CA CYS A 30 -1.83 12.56 -1.09
C CYS A 30 -2.19 12.12 -2.51
N VAL A 31 -1.33 11.30 -3.14
CA VAL A 31 -1.51 10.92 -4.55
C VAL A 31 -2.78 10.09 -4.75
N GLY A 32 -3.07 9.17 -3.82
CA GLY A 32 -4.30 8.39 -3.87
C GLY A 32 -5.54 9.26 -3.79
N ASP A 33 -5.55 10.29 -2.93
CA ASP A 33 -6.70 11.19 -2.80
C ASP A 33 -6.99 11.92 -4.12
N HIS A 34 -5.97 12.45 -4.78
CA HIS A 34 -6.14 13.14 -6.06
C HIS A 34 -6.67 12.23 -7.17
N ILE A 35 -6.13 11.01 -7.27
CA ILE A 35 -6.57 10.05 -8.28
C ILE A 35 -8.03 9.64 -8.01
N LEU A 36 -8.37 9.31 -6.77
CA LEU A 36 -9.72 8.89 -6.39
C LEU A 36 -10.74 10.03 -6.58
N ALA A 37 -10.40 11.26 -6.20
CA ALA A 37 -11.25 12.42 -6.40
C ALA A 37 -11.52 12.67 -7.89
N THR A 38 -10.52 12.50 -8.76
CA THR A 38 -10.68 12.61 -10.23
C THR A 38 -11.66 11.56 -10.78
N LEU A 39 -11.75 10.39 -10.12
CA LEU A 39 -12.66 9.30 -10.47
C LEU A 39 -14.02 9.38 -9.75
N ASN A 40 -14.28 10.44 -8.97
CA ASN A 40 -15.45 10.57 -8.10
C ASN A 40 -15.60 9.43 -7.09
N ILE A 41 -14.48 8.85 -6.62
CA ILE A 41 -14.46 7.84 -5.57
C ILE A 41 -14.20 8.53 -4.22
N PRO A 42 -15.03 8.29 -3.19
CA PRO A 42 -14.83 8.88 -1.88
C PRO A 42 -13.47 8.51 -1.27
N THR A 43 -12.73 9.53 -0.82
CA THR A 43 -11.43 9.37 -0.14
C THR A 43 -11.56 9.29 1.37
N TRP A 44 -12.66 9.79 1.94
CA TRP A 44 -12.97 9.83 3.36
C TRP A 44 -14.42 9.44 3.61
N SER A 45 -14.73 8.90 4.79
CA SER A 45 -16.12 8.61 5.19
C SER A 45 -16.97 9.87 5.34
N ASN A 46 -16.36 11.00 5.74
CA ASN A 46 -16.99 12.31 5.70
C ASN A 46 -16.22 13.24 4.76
N MET A 47 -16.67 13.30 3.51
CA MET A 47 -16.07 14.11 2.47
C MET A 47 -16.20 15.63 2.70
N ALA A 48 -17.18 16.09 3.47
CA ALA A 48 -17.44 17.52 3.64
C ALA A 48 -16.30 18.25 4.38
N ASN A 49 -15.65 17.57 5.33
CA ASN A 49 -14.59 18.13 6.16
C ASN A 49 -13.28 17.31 6.12
N ALA A 50 -13.19 16.31 5.23
CA ALA A 50 -12.09 15.33 5.20
C ALA A 50 -11.81 14.72 6.60
N THR A 51 -12.87 14.28 7.27
CA THR A 51 -12.82 13.67 8.61
C THR A 51 -13.37 12.25 8.61
N GLY A 52 -13.18 11.56 9.72
CA GLY A 52 -13.58 10.17 9.88
C GLY A 52 -12.56 9.21 9.26
N THR A 53 -13.03 8.10 8.70
CA THR A 53 -12.17 7.05 8.15
C THR A 53 -11.60 7.49 6.80
N HIS A 54 -10.27 7.52 6.69
CA HIS A 54 -9.57 7.76 5.43
C HIS A 54 -9.60 6.48 4.58
N TYR A 55 -10.42 6.43 3.54
CA TYR A 55 -10.56 5.24 2.68
C TYR A 55 -9.36 4.99 1.79
N THR A 56 -8.65 6.05 1.39
CA THR A 56 -7.47 5.96 0.53
C THR A 56 -6.39 5.03 1.08
N ILE A 57 -6.19 5.02 2.41
CA ILE A 57 -5.24 4.12 3.06
C ILE A 57 -5.62 2.63 2.83
N PHE A 58 -6.91 2.31 2.77
CA PHE A 58 -7.40 0.96 2.51
C PHE A 58 -7.40 0.62 1.01
N TYR A 59 -7.52 1.60 0.13
CA TYR A 59 -7.32 1.34 -1.30
C TYR A 59 -5.86 0.97 -1.64
N SER A 60 -4.89 1.28 -0.78
CA SER A 60 -3.48 0.87 -0.95
C SER A 60 -3.28 -0.66 -0.98
N PHE A 61 -4.24 -1.45 -0.49
CA PHE A 61 -4.20 -2.91 -0.54
C PHE A 61 -4.11 -3.46 -1.98
N ILE A 62 -4.58 -2.71 -2.99
CA ILE A 62 -4.42 -3.07 -4.41
C ILE A 62 -2.96 -3.20 -4.82
N PHE A 63 -2.04 -2.52 -4.12
CA PHE A 63 -0.60 -2.63 -4.34
C PHE A 63 0.06 -3.57 -3.34
N LEU A 64 -0.35 -3.53 -2.06
CA LEU A 64 0.25 -4.33 -0.98
C LEU A 64 0.02 -5.84 -1.15
N ILE A 65 -1.17 -6.27 -1.61
CA ILE A 65 -1.47 -7.70 -1.80
C ILE A 65 -0.63 -8.28 -2.94
N PRO A 66 -0.58 -7.69 -4.15
CA PRO A 66 0.33 -8.15 -5.19
C PRO A 66 1.80 -8.08 -4.78
N ALA A 67 2.22 -7.04 -4.04
CA ALA A 67 3.59 -6.95 -3.51
C ALA A 67 3.94 -8.16 -2.64
N LEU A 68 3.04 -8.51 -1.71
CA LEU A 68 3.22 -9.67 -0.84
C LEU A 68 3.28 -10.97 -1.65
N ILE A 69 2.35 -11.19 -2.59
CA ILE A 69 2.32 -12.39 -3.44
C ILE A 69 3.63 -12.54 -4.24
N LEU A 70 4.08 -11.47 -4.90
CA LEU A 70 5.32 -11.47 -5.69
C LEU A 70 6.54 -11.75 -4.81
N SER A 71 6.59 -11.15 -3.64
CA SER A 71 7.72 -11.29 -2.71
C SER A 71 7.86 -12.72 -2.15
N ILE A 72 6.75 -13.42 -1.93
CA ILE A 72 6.72 -14.82 -1.46
C ILE A 72 7.04 -15.76 -2.62
N LYS A 73 6.38 -15.59 -3.77
CA LYS A 73 6.55 -16.46 -4.95
C LYS A 73 7.98 -16.42 -5.50
N TYR A 74 8.60 -15.24 -5.51
CA TYR A 74 9.93 -15.03 -6.08
C TYR A 74 10.97 -14.61 -5.03
N LYS A 75 10.95 -15.27 -3.86
CA LYS A 75 11.78 -14.94 -2.67
C LYS A 75 13.29 -14.83 -2.91
N ASP A 76 13.79 -15.49 -3.97
CA ASP A 76 15.21 -15.54 -4.32
C ASP A 76 15.65 -14.36 -5.23
N ASN A 77 14.71 -13.52 -5.69
CA ASN A 77 15.02 -12.28 -6.40
C ASN A 77 15.50 -11.17 -5.45
N LEU A 78 16.23 -10.20 -5.99
CA LEU A 78 16.66 -9.00 -5.28
C LEU A 78 15.43 -8.25 -4.74
N PHE A 79 15.55 -7.64 -3.56
CA PHE A 79 14.47 -6.91 -2.87
C PHE A 79 13.22 -7.69 -2.44
N ALA A 80 12.98 -8.91 -2.94
CA ALA A 80 11.81 -9.71 -2.55
C ALA A 80 11.71 -9.93 -1.03
N LYS A 81 12.84 -10.14 -0.33
CA LYS A 81 12.84 -10.27 1.13
C LYS A 81 12.36 -8.99 1.83
N VAL A 82 12.80 -7.83 1.37
CA VAL A 82 12.43 -6.52 1.93
C VAL A 82 10.97 -6.22 1.61
N GLY A 83 10.57 -6.39 0.36
CA GLY A 83 9.18 -6.23 -0.09
C GLY A 83 8.21 -7.11 0.71
N LYS A 84 8.58 -8.35 1.03
CA LYS A 84 7.78 -9.25 1.89
C LYS A 84 7.52 -8.65 3.26
N TRP A 85 8.60 -8.30 3.96
CA TRP A 85 8.48 -7.82 5.33
C TRP A 85 7.76 -6.48 5.41
N LEU A 86 8.07 -5.55 4.50
CA LEU A 86 7.34 -4.27 4.45
C LEU A 86 5.86 -4.47 4.12
N SER A 87 5.51 -5.34 3.18
CA SER A 87 4.09 -5.62 2.86
C SER A 87 3.37 -6.21 4.08
N ILE A 88 3.96 -7.18 4.77
CA ILE A 88 3.39 -7.77 5.99
C ILE A 88 3.20 -6.72 7.07
N THR A 89 4.22 -5.89 7.32
CA THR A 89 4.14 -4.82 8.33
C THR A 89 3.04 -3.84 7.97
N PHE A 90 2.97 -3.39 6.72
CA PHE A 90 1.95 -2.42 6.31
C PHE A 90 0.54 -3.00 6.44
N ILE A 91 0.32 -4.20 5.89
CA ILE A 91 -0.95 -4.92 5.99
C ILE A 91 -1.35 -5.13 7.46
N GLY A 92 -0.40 -5.53 8.30
CA GLY A 92 -0.63 -5.76 9.73
C GLY A 92 -1.02 -4.50 10.50
N ILE A 93 -0.51 -3.33 10.10
CA ILE A 93 -0.90 -2.03 10.68
C ILE A 93 -2.31 -1.62 10.20
N LEU A 94 -2.64 -1.87 8.93
CA LEU A 94 -3.91 -1.43 8.34
C LEU A 94 -5.09 -2.34 8.67
N LEU A 95 -4.86 -3.65 8.83
CA LEU A 95 -5.92 -4.63 9.10
C LEU A 95 -6.78 -4.31 10.34
N PRO A 96 -6.20 -3.95 11.50
CA PRO A 96 -6.97 -3.52 12.66
C PRO A 96 -7.84 -2.29 12.39
N GLY A 97 -7.43 -1.43 11.44
CA GLY A 97 -8.21 -0.26 11.03
C GLY A 97 -9.61 -0.60 10.53
N PHE A 98 -9.81 -1.77 9.93
CA PHE A 98 -11.14 -2.21 9.50
C PHE A 98 -12.09 -2.50 10.67
N ILE A 99 -11.58 -2.86 11.85
CA ILE A 99 -12.41 -3.11 13.03
C ILE A 99 -13.07 -1.79 13.49
N PHE A 100 -12.31 -0.71 13.47
CA PHE A 100 -12.79 0.64 13.81
C PHE A 100 -13.72 1.25 12.74
N MET A 101 -13.91 0.59 11.59
CA MET A 101 -14.89 1.02 10.58
C MET A 101 -16.30 0.48 10.82
N ILE A 102 -16.44 -0.59 11.62
CA ILE A 102 -17.71 -1.30 11.84
C ILE A 102 -18.45 -0.76 13.09
N VAL A 103 -17.73 -0.05 13.96
CA VAL A 103 -18.23 0.56 15.21
C VAL A 103 -18.50 2.05 14.98
#